data_AF-A0A959R2A4-F1
#
_entry.id   AF-A0A959R2A4-F1
#
_cell.length_a   1.000
_cell.length_b   1.000
_cell.length_c   1.000
_cell.angle_alpha   90.00
_cell.angle_beta   90.00
_cell.angle_gamma   90.00
#
_symmetry.space_group_name_H-M   'P 1'
#
loop_
_entity.id
_entity.type
_entity.pdbx_description
1 polymer ?
#
loop_
_entity_poly.entity_id
_entity_poly.type
_entity_poly.pdbx_seq_one_letter_code
_entity_poly.pdbx_strand_id
1 'polypeptide(L)'
;MANLFTQEFEDKYKGALSDKENSPFKDKIIQSLNDLVVQDEWADLKKAKSEIKDAQSFTKYVTDLKQFFNSICEKITAPGVDAFIEWLSQFGNLNLKNCNLLREHLINNYQYAEYADKIESIIENKNTIELSADNPRLFDSLLKTVQKSIKSEIDILLNKPDLFDTSSVPFLDAQSTRLESLSEINELSFTSINELYSAKQNEKNIAYYQDVVEDAVKYINDVKPAKYLGQDKIESDAISYRINDLRKLINALSGFGIASEKNPTLKIIFDKTKQLIVGKQGTLEQQWNEYENKIWNNLEAAHDTIAKFFLNKNDVNIELLVKSKTKWQLPEIQTDLNFVITKFGEVTKVNPLEGIDKIPAKDIAETLLKKQQSIEELNTYCISFKKNLFETLNSKVSDFESHKIPIVESILLTNPSIQKKLAEIKDNIVALKLVNSEDYSKKDFLNFLSNDFDSFYEIYETLDSTYTSILSNTGLKENIDWLNDKLQSSDELELTEGDLKDEAKLVALMKVNLIKVTLSKNI
;
A
#
# COMPACT_ATOMS: atom_id res chain seq x y z
N MET A 1 41.14 53.93 50.75
CA MET A 1 40.01 53.74 49.81
C MET A 1 40.52 53.18 48.45
N ALA A 2 41.38 52.15 48.46
CA ALA A 2 42.15 51.73 47.28
C ALA A 2 42.05 50.22 46.97
N ASN A 3 41.02 49.52 47.45
CA ASN A 3 40.95 48.05 47.39
C ASN A 3 39.64 47.46 46.84
N LEU A 4 38.78 48.25 46.19
CA LEU A 4 37.49 47.75 45.66
C LEU A 4 37.48 47.48 44.15
N PHE A 5 38.52 47.86 43.39
CA PHE A 5 38.56 47.74 41.93
C PHE A 5 39.59 46.71 41.40
N THR A 6 40.16 45.86 42.26
CA THR A 6 41.12 44.81 41.83
C THR A 6 40.53 43.41 41.91
N GLN A 7 39.72 43.10 42.92
CA GLN A 7 39.16 41.75 43.11
C GLN A 7 38.08 41.42 42.07
N GLU A 8 37.08 42.31 41.89
CA GLU A 8 35.99 42.16 40.92
C GLU A 8 36.49 42.01 39.47
N PHE A 9 37.68 42.56 39.20
CA PHE A 9 38.33 42.53 37.89
C PHE A 9 39.21 41.30 37.69
N GLU A 10 39.94 40.84 38.71
CA GLU A 10 40.59 39.52 38.67
C GLU A 10 39.55 38.40 38.57
N ASP A 11 38.38 38.56 39.20
CA ASP A 11 37.27 37.61 39.10
C ASP A 11 36.61 37.65 37.72
N LYS A 12 36.46 38.83 37.08
CA LYS A 12 36.05 38.93 35.67
C LYS A 12 37.07 38.32 34.70
N TYR A 13 38.37 38.54 34.93
CA TYR A 13 39.43 37.97 34.11
C TYR A 13 39.52 36.45 34.27
N LYS A 14 39.46 35.94 35.51
CA LYS A 14 39.44 34.49 35.79
C LYS A 14 38.15 33.83 35.34
N GLY A 15 37.00 34.50 35.47
CA GLY A 15 35.72 34.05 34.93
C GLY A 15 35.74 33.97 33.40
N ALA A 16 36.25 35.01 32.73
CA ALA A 16 36.44 35.01 31.28
C ALA A 16 37.47 33.97 30.78
N LEU A 17 38.39 33.52 31.65
CA LEU A 17 39.32 32.42 31.36
C LEU A 17 38.69 31.04 31.64
N SER A 18 37.92 30.89 32.74
CA SER A 18 37.29 29.61 33.13
C SER A 18 36.11 29.24 32.24
N ASP A 19 35.36 30.23 31.75
CA ASP A 19 34.21 30.02 30.85
C ASP A 19 34.66 29.65 29.42
N LYS A 20 35.96 29.74 29.11
CA LYS A 20 36.52 29.53 27.77
C LYS A 20 37.44 28.32 27.63
N GLU A 21 37.51 27.44 28.63
CA GLU A 21 38.21 26.17 28.45
C GLU A 21 37.59 25.28 27.35
N ASN A 22 36.31 25.49 27.05
CA ASN A 22 35.51 24.74 26.08
C ASN A 22 35.07 25.54 24.84
N SER A 23 35.48 26.81 24.68
CA SER A 23 35.09 27.63 23.52
C SER A 23 35.86 27.21 22.26
N PRO A 24 35.23 27.13 21.07
CA PRO A 24 35.92 26.83 19.81
C PRO A 24 36.97 27.88 19.42
N PHE A 25 36.97 29.04 20.08
CA PHE A 25 37.91 30.14 19.84
C PHE A 25 39.02 30.26 20.88
N LYS A 26 39.13 29.30 21.82
CA LYS A 26 40.10 29.31 22.93
C LYS A 26 41.52 29.68 22.50
N ASP A 27 42.05 29.02 21.48
CA ASP A 27 43.44 29.25 21.04
C ASP A 27 43.64 30.66 20.47
N LYS A 28 42.69 31.18 19.69
CA LYS A 28 42.73 32.56 19.16
C LYS A 28 42.63 33.60 20.28
N ILE A 29 41.85 33.32 21.31
CA ILE A 29 41.68 34.21 22.47
C ILE A 29 42.96 34.21 23.31
N ILE A 30 43.52 33.04 23.62
CA ILE A 30 44.80 32.91 24.33
C ILE A 30 45.91 33.65 23.58
N GLN A 31 45.98 33.47 22.25
CA GLN A 31 46.96 34.17 21.42
C GLN A 31 46.78 35.70 21.50
N SER A 32 45.55 36.20 21.43
CA SER A 32 45.24 37.63 21.48
C SER A 32 45.52 38.27 22.85
N LEU A 33 45.40 37.50 23.95
CA LEU A 33 45.70 37.95 25.31
C LEU A 33 47.21 37.89 25.63
N ASN A 34 47.95 36.99 24.97
CA ASN A 34 49.40 36.87 25.08
C ASN A 34 50.17 37.81 24.13
N ASP A 35 49.45 38.64 23.37
CA ASP A 35 50.06 39.65 22.51
C ASP A 35 50.91 40.65 23.33
N LEU A 36 52.10 40.98 22.83
CA LEU A 36 53.06 41.86 23.50
C LEU A 36 52.45 43.22 23.83
N VAL A 37 51.59 43.73 22.94
CA VAL A 37 50.87 45.00 23.13
C VAL A 37 50.00 44.97 24.39
N VAL A 38 49.31 43.86 24.64
CA VAL A 38 48.45 43.69 25.83
C VAL A 38 49.29 43.59 27.10
N GLN A 39 50.43 42.91 27.02
CA GLN A 39 51.35 42.77 28.15
C GLN A 39 52.00 44.12 28.52
N ASP A 40 52.34 44.93 27.52
CA ASP A 40 52.93 46.26 27.69
C ASP A 40 51.90 47.26 28.27
N GLU A 41 50.67 47.28 27.74
CA GLU A 41 49.57 48.11 28.29
C GLU A 41 49.28 47.78 29.77
N TRP A 42 49.34 46.51 30.14
CA TRP A 42 49.19 46.06 31.52
C TRP A 42 50.35 46.51 32.42
N ALA A 43 51.58 46.45 31.91
CA ALA A 43 52.77 46.92 32.63
C ALA A 43 52.72 48.44 32.86
N ASP A 44 52.27 49.20 31.85
CA ASP A 44 52.09 50.65 31.95
C ASP A 44 51.02 51.04 32.97
N LEU A 45 49.91 50.30 33.04
CA LEU A 45 48.90 50.50 34.08
C LEU A 45 49.40 50.21 35.49
N LYS A 46 50.21 49.15 35.67
CA LYS A 46 50.86 48.86 36.95
C LYS A 46 51.78 50.00 37.39
N LYS A 47 52.53 50.58 36.45
CA LYS A 47 53.39 51.73 36.69
C LYS A 47 52.57 52.98 37.02
N ALA A 48 51.54 53.30 36.24
CA ALA A 48 50.65 54.43 36.46
C ALA A 48 49.96 54.38 37.83
N LYS A 49 49.57 53.19 38.30
CA LYS A 49 49.02 52.96 39.66
C LYS A 49 50.00 53.38 40.75
N SER A 50 51.29 53.11 40.57
CA SER A 50 52.34 53.44 41.54
C SER A 50 52.71 54.93 41.58
N GLU A 51 52.27 55.70 40.56
CA GLU A 51 52.61 57.11 40.37
C GLU A 51 51.45 58.09 40.68
N ILE A 52 50.34 57.59 41.24
CA ILE A 52 49.17 58.42 41.62
C ILE A 52 49.56 59.36 42.77
N LYS A 53 49.46 60.67 42.53
CA LYS A 53 49.87 61.72 43.49
C LYS A 53 48.74 62.69 43.84
N ASP A 54 47.68 62.73 43.03
CA ASP A 54 46.56 63.68 43.16
C ASP A 54 45.27 63.13 42.52
N ALA A 55 44.18 63.89 42.63
CA ALA A 55 42.87 63.50 42.09
C ALA A 55 42.86 63.40 40.55
N GLN A 56 43.70 64.18 39.85
CA GLN A 56 43.76 64.19 38.39
C GLN A 56 44.47 62.94 37.86
N SER A 57 45.59 62.57 38.47
CA SER A 57 46.32 61.32 38.20
C SER A 57 45.49 60.08 38.56
N PHE A 58 44.70 60.13 39.64
CA PHE A 58 43.73 59.07 39.94
C PHE A 58 42.64 58.95 38.87
N THR A 59 42.06 60.06 38.42
CA THR A 59 41.02 60.07 37.38
C THR A 59 41.55 59.53 36.06
N LYS A 60 42.78 59.93 35.68
CA LYS A 60 43.46 59.41 34.49
C LYS A 60 43.69 57.90 34.59
N TYR A 61 44.24 57.42 35.70
CA TYR A 61 44.44 55.99 35.94
C TYR A 61 43.14 55.18 35.82
N VAL A 62 42.03 55.65 36.41
CA VAL A 62 40.73 54.98 36.32
C VAL A 62 40.20 54.95 34.88
N THR A 63 40.42 56.01 34.10
CA THR A 63 40.05 56.04 32.66
C THR A 63 40.87 55.05 31.86
N ASP A 64 42.19 55.06 32.01
CA ASP A 64 43.10 54.16 31.29
C ASP A 64 42.83 52.70 31.65
N LEU A 65 42.54 52.41 32.93
CA LEU A 65 42.17 51.08 33.41
C LEU A 65 40.86 50.59 32.77
N LYS A 66 39.84 51.45 32.68
CA LYS A 66 38.57 51.12 32.02
C LYS A 66 38.78 50.84 30.53
N GLN A 67 39.61 51.63 29.85
CA GLN A 67 39.93 51.42 28.43
C GLN A 67 40.64 50.08 28.21
N PHE A 68 41.61 49.76 29.05
CA PHE A 68 42.30 48.47 28.99
C PHE A 68 41.34 47.29 29.19
N PHE A 69 40.45 47.34 30.19
CA PHE A 69 39.48 46.26 30.39
C PHE A 69 38.49 46.13 29.22
N ASN A 70 38.04 47.24 28.64
CA ASN A 70 37.22 47.21 27.42
C ASN A 70 37.98 46.54 26.26
N SER A 71 39.27 46.85 26.08
CA SER A 71 40.15 46.22 25.08
C SER A 71 40.32 44.71 25.32
N ILE A 72 40.48 44.28 26.57
CA ILE A 72 40.55 42.86 26.94
C ILE A 72 39.22 42.14 26.63
N CYS A 73 38.09 42.72 27.04
CA CYS A 73 36.78 42.17 26.73
C CYS A 73 36.57 42.04 25.21
N GLU A 74 36.92 43.06 24.43
CA GLU A 74 36.85 42.99 22.96
C GLU A 74 37.75 41.87 22.39
N LYS A 75 39.01 41.75 22.84
CA LYS A 75 39.91 40.66 22.39
C LYS A 75 39.38 39.26 22.71
N ILE A 76 38.55 39.13 23.74
CA ILE A 76 37.92 37.86 24.14
C ILE A 76 36.66 37.56 23.32
N THR A 77 35.85 38.58 22.99
CA THR A 77 34.54 38.42 22.35
C THR A 77 34.61 38.52 20.82
N ALA A 78 35.52 39.35 20.30
CA ALA A 78 35.68 39.61 18.88
C ALA A 78 35.87 38.35 18.02
N PRO A 79 36.67 37.33 18.40
CA PRO A 79 36.84 36.16 17.54
C PRO A 79 35.54 35.40 17.21
N GLY A 80 34.62 35.29 18.17
CA GLY A 80 33.32 34.64 17.96
C GLY A 80 32.36 35.50 17.15
N VAL A 81 32.29 36.80 17.47
CA VAL A 81 31.49 37.77 16.72
C VAL A 81 31.99 37.89 15.28
N ASP A 82 33.30 37.97 15.06
CA ASP A 82 33.91 38.10 13.74
C ASP A 82 33.64 36.85 12.88
N ALA A 83 33.72 35.66 13.46
CA ALA A 83 33.34 34.42 12.78
C ALA A 83 31.85 34.42 12.39
N PHE A 84 30.98 34.98 13.23
CA PHE A 84 29.56 35.12 12.94
C PHE A 84 29.29 36.13 11.84
N ILE A 85 29.93 37.31 11.88
CA ILE A 85 29.85 38.30 10.81
C ILE A 85 30.38 37.73 9.48
N GLU A 86 31.46 36.94 9.52
CA GLU A 86 31.98 36.22 8.36
C GLU A 86 30.96 35.23 7.81
N TRP A 87 30.31 34.45 8.67
CA TRP A 87 29.23 33.54 8.28
C TRP A 87 28.05 34.27 7.61
N LEU A 88 27.60 35.40 8.17
CA LEU A 88 26.55 36.22 7.54
C LEU A 88 26.96 36.64 6.12
N SER A 89 28.24 36.96 5.93
CA SER A 89 28.79 37.42 4.65
C SER A 89 28.77 36.34 3.56
N GLN A 90 28.61 35.05 3.92
CA GLN A 90 28.47 33.97 2.96
C GLN A 90 27.14 34.03 2.17
N PHE A 91 26.12 34.74 2.68
CA PHE A 91 24.79 34.81 2.04
C PHE A 91 24.67 35.92 1.00
N GLY A 92 25.67 36.80 0.87
CA GLY A 92 25.73 37.82 -0.17
C GLY A 92 26.51 39.06 0.23
N ASN A 93 26.47 40.08 -0.64
CA ASN A 93 27.12 41.36 -0.39
C ASN A 93 26.34 42.15 0.67
N LEU A 94 26.77 42.02 1.92
CA LEU A 94 26.18 42.76 3.04
C LEU A 94 26.62 44.23 3.03
N ASN A 95 25.79 45.10 3.59
CA ASN A 95 26.14 46.50 3.80
C ASN A 95 27.20 46.59 4.91
N LEU A 96 28.46 46.84 4.53
CA LEU A 96 29.61 46.91 5.44
C LEU A 96 29.38 47.88 6.63
N LYS A 97 28.70 49.01 6.40
CA LYS A 97 28.38 49.96 7.48
C LYS A 97 27.47 49.32 8.52
N ASN A 98 26.43 48.62 8.08
CA ASN A 98 25.46 48.01 9.00
C ASN A 98 26.03 46.75 9.66
N CYS A 99 26.90 46.00 8.98
CA CYS A 99 27.65 44.90 9.57
C CYS A 99 28.59 45.37 10.69
N ASN A 100 29.28 46.51 10.50
CA ASN A 100 30.12 47.09 11.55
C ASN A 100 29.29 47.54 12.76
N LEU A 101 28.13 48.16 12.53
CA LEU A 101 27.20 48.51 13.62
C LEU A 101 26.70 47.26 14.36
N LEU A 102 26.39 46.17 13.64
CA LEU A 102 26.00 44.91 14.25
C LEU A 102 27.15 44.31 15.05
N ARG A 103 28.38 44.29 14.51
CA ARG A 103 29.58 43.81 15.20
C ARG A 103 29.79 44.53 16.52
N GLU A 104 29.75 45.87 16.52
CA GLU A 104 29.89 46.68 17.73
C GLU A 104 28.77 46.37 18.74
N HIS A 105 27.53 46.27 18.28
CA HIS A 105 26.39 45.90 19.12
C HIS A 105 26.57 44.51 19.76
N LEU A 106 27.01 43.51 19.00
CA LEU A 106 27.23 42.15 19.50
C LEU A 106 28.41 42.07 20.47
N ILE A 107 29.52 42.76 20.21
CA ILE A 107 30.68 42.82 21.14
C ILE A 107 30.27 43.39 22.49
N ASN A 108 29.46 44.46 22.49
CA ASN A 108 28.99 45.12 23.72
C ASN A 108 28.02 44.24 24.54
N ASN A 109 27.33 43.30 23.89
CA ASN A 109 26.34 42.43 24.53
C ASN A 109 26.80 40.97 24.68
N TYR A 110 27.98 40.60 24.19
CA TYR A 110 28.48 39.21 24.20
C TYR A 110 28.61 38.62 25.61
N GLN A 111 28.73 39.44 26.65
CA GLN A 111 28.75 38.97 28.03
C GLN A 111 27.45 38.29 28.49
N TYR A 112 26.34 38.47 27.76
CA TYR A 112 25.07 37.84 28.05
C TYR A 112 24.94 36.53 27.27
N ALA A 113 24.51 35.46 27.95
CA ALA A 113 24.36 34.12 27.39
C ALA A 113 23.44 34.09 26.15
N GLU A 114 22.40 34.93 26.12
CA GLU A 114 21.49 35.08 24.98
C GLU A 114 22.17 35.57 23.68
N TYR A 115 23.40 36.09 23.77
CA TYR A 115 24.25 36.42 22.63
C TYR A 115 25.39 35.41 22.46
N ALA A 116 26.22 35.19 23.49
CA ALA A 116 27.40 34.34 23.39
C ALA A 116 27.06 32.89 23.00
N ASP A 117 26.17 32.24 23.74
CA ASP A 117 25.85 30.82 23.51
C ASP A 117 25.21 30.62 22.13
N LYS A 118 24.39 31.59 21.70
CA LYS A 118 23.71 31.54 20.40
C LYS A 118 24.67 31.76 19.24
N ILE A 119 25.60 32.71 19.36
CA ILE A 119 26.65 32.90 18.37
C ILE A 119 27.53 31.65 18.27
N GLU A 120 27.97 31.10 19.40
CA GLU A 120 28.83 29.90 19.41
C GLU A 120 28.11 28.68 18.81
N SER A 121 26.84 28.46 19.17
CA SER A 121 25.97 27.44 18.59
C SER A 121 25.81 27.58 17.06
N ILE A 122 25.58 28.80 16.57
CA ILE A 122 25.48 29.05 15.12
C ILE A 122 26.79 28.68 14.43
N ILE A 123 27.94 29.07 14.99
CA ILE A 123 29.24 28.77 14.40
C ILE A 123 29.53 27.28 14.39
N GLU A 124 29.19 26.57 15.47
CA GLU A 124 29.37 25.12 15.56
C GLU A 124 28.55 24.38 14.48
N ASN A 125 27.32 24.85 14.22
CA ASN A 125 26.37 24.17 13.33
C ASN A 125 26.29 24.75 11.91
N LYS A 126 27.06 25.79 11.57
CA LYS A 126 26.94 26.51 10.29
C LYS A 126 27.15 25.63 9.05
N ASN A 127 28.01 24.62 9.15
CA ASN A 127 28.37 23.75 8.03
C ASN A 127 27.22 22.83 7.61
N THR A 128 26.21 22.63 8.46
CA THR A 128 25.03 21.81 8.17
C THR A 128 24.33 22.25 6.88
N ILE A 129 24.32 23.56 6.60
CA ILE A 129 23.67 24.16 5.44
C ILE A 129 24.65 24.57 4.34
N GLU A 130 25.96 24.35 4.48
CA GLU A 130 26.96 24.70 3.46
C GLU A 130 26.79 23.81 2.23
N LEU A 131 26.60 24.40 1.05
CA LEU A 131 26.43 23.66 -0.20
C LEU A 131 27.77 23.47 -0.89
N SER A 132 28.05 22.24 -1.36
CA SER A 132 29.25 21.95 -2.15
C SER A 132 28.87 21.64 -3.59
N ALA A 133 29.49 22.35 -4.55
CA ALA A 133 29.34 22.04 -5.97
C ALA A 133 30.07 20.73 -6.35
N ASP A 134 31.18 20.44 -5.68
CA ASP A 134 32.02 19.27 -5.95
C ASP A 134 31.50 18.00 -5.27
N ASN A 135 30.67 18.15 -4.24
CA ASN A 135 30.06 17.03 -3.51
C ASN A 135 28.58 17.31 -3.18
N PRO A 136 27.69 17.21 -4.17
CA PRO A 136 26.26 17.49 -3.97
C PRO A 136 25.62 16.44 -3.07
N ARG A 137 24.81 16.88 -2.13
CA ARG A 137 24.08 16.01 -1.20
C ARG A 137 22.67 15.73 -1.71
N LEU A 138 22.09 14.61 -1.27
CA LEU A 138 20.74 14.19 -1.69
C LEU A 138 19.67 15.25 -1.41
N PHE A 139 19.85 16.05 -0.36
CA PHE A 139 18.86 17.01 0.14
C PHE A 139 19.28 18.48 -0.03
N ASP A 140 20.23 18.76 -0.92
CA ASP A 140 20.70 20.13 -1.16
C ASP A 140 19.57 21.10 -1.56
N SER A 141 18.48 20.62 -2.17
CA SER A 141 17.32 21.47 -2.50
C SER A 141 16.61 22.00 -1.25
N LEU A 142 16.47 21.15 -0.21
CA LEU A 142 15.93 21.55 1.09
C LEU A 142 16.85 22.58 1.75
N LEU A 143 18.16 22.31 1.75
CA LEU A 143 19.16 23.20 2.34
C LEU A 143 19.24 24.55 1.60
N LYS A 144 19.08 24.57 0.27
CA LYS A 144 18.96 25.81 -0.52
C LYS A 144 17.75 26.64 -0.11
N THR A 145 16.65 26.01 0.30
CA THR A 145 15.45 26.73 0.75
C THR A 145 15.72 27.39 2.10
N VAL A 146 16.35 26.65 3.02
CA VAL A 146 16.83 27.16 4.30
C VAL A 146 17.78 28.34 4.12
N GLN A 147 18.79 28.22 3.24
CA GLN A 147 19.73 29.31 2.97
C GLN A 147 19.05 30.59 2.47
N LYS A 148 18.01 30.46 1.63
CA LYS A 148 17.22 31.61 1.16
C LYS A 148 16.43 32.27 2.29
N SER A 149 15.87 31.45 3.19
CA SER A 149 15.15 31.92 4.38
C SER A 149 16.08 32.72 5.29
N ILE A 150 17.23 32.13 5.64
CA ILE A 150 18.28 32.77 6.44
C ILE A 150 18.71 34.09 5.81
N LYS A 151 19.02 34.09 4.50
CA LYS A 151 19.40 35.31 3.79
C LYS A 151 18.34 36.42 3.91
N SER A 152 17.06 36.09 3.74
CA SER A 152 15.99 37.07 3.87
C SER A 152 15.91 37.64 5.28
N GLU A 153 16.15 36.83 6.31
CA GLU A 153 16.15 37.27 7.71
C GLU A 153 17.38 38.14 8.03
N ILE A 154 18.54 37.82 7.46
CA ILE A 154 19.75 38.65 7.53
C ILE A 154 19.50 40.02 6.91
N ASP A 155 18.89 40.06 5.72
CA ASP A 155 18.53 41.31 5.04
C ASP A 155 17.55 42.15 5.88
N ILE A 156 16.58 41.52 6.56
CA ILE A 156 15.64 42.20 7.45
C ILE A 156 16.36 42.80 8.66
N LEU A 157 17.25 42.04 9.30
CA LEU A 157 18.04 42.48 10.45
C LEU A 157 18.92 43.67 10.06
N LEU A 158 19.78 43.51 9.05
CA LEU A 158 20.80 44.50 8.69
C LEU A 158 20.20 45.79 8.12
N ASN A 159 18.99 45.77 7.57
CA ASN A 159 18.34 46.98 7.07
C ASN A 159 17.74 47.87 8.18
N LYS A 160 17.77 47.44 9.46
CA LYS A 160 17.22 48.19 10.60
C LYS A 160 18.20 48.25 11.78
N PRO A 161 19.38 48.91 11.61
CA PRO A 161 20.38 48.98 12.67
C PRO A 161 19.88 49.63 13.97
N ASP A 162 18.93 50.57 13.87
CA ASP A 162 18.32 51.23 15.04
C ASP A 162 17.48 50.28 15.92
N LEU A 163 17.21 49.04 15.47
CA LEU A 163 16.40 48.05 16.20
C LEU A 163 17.20 46.87 16.73
N PHE A 164 18.54 46.88 16.64
CA PHE A 164 19.37 45.74 17.07
C PHE A 164 19.09 45.32 18.53
N ASP A 165 18.89 46.28 19.44
CA ASP A 165 18.55 46.02 20.85
C ASP A 165 17.30 45.14 21.05
N THR A 166 16.41 45.07 20.05
CA THR A 166 15.18 44.27 20.13
C THR A 166 15.10 43.13 19.12
N SER A 167 15.99 43.12 18.12
CA SER A 167 15.92 42.18 16.98
C SER A 167 17.09 41.20 16.91
N SER A 168 18.24 41.51 17.54
CA SER A 168 19.41 40.64 17.55
C SER A 168 19.15 39.31 18.25
N VAL A 169 18.63 39.33 19.50
CA VAL A 169 18.37 38.10 20.27
C VAL A 169 17.34 37.20 19.56
N PRO A 170 16.14 37.69 19.15
CA PRO A 170 15.20 36.85 18.41
C PRO A 170 15.77 36.25 17.13
N PHE A 171 16.63 37.00 16.42
CA PHE A 171 17.31 36.49 15.23
C PHE A 171 18.31 35.38 15.59
N LEU A 172 19.17 35.60 16.58
CA LEU A 172 20.17 34.63 17.04
C LEU A 172 19.51 33.36 17.55
N ASP A 173 18.45 33.47 18.34
CA ASP A 173 17.64 32.35 18.82
C ASP A 173 17.06 31.54 17.68
N ALA A 174 16.48 32.21 16.68
CA ALA A 174 15.90 31.55 15.52
C ALA A 174 16.96 30.79 14.71
N GLN A 175 18.14 31.38 14.47
CA GLN A 175 19.20 30.72 13.69
C GLN A 175 19.87 29.58 14.46
N SER A 176 20.19 29.78 15.74
CA SER A 176 20.77 28.76 16.61
C SER A 176 19.85 27.54 16.68
N THR A 177 18.57 27.74 17.02
CA THR A 177 17.57 26.66 17.08
C THR A 177 17.43 25.94 15.75
N ARG A 178 17.38 26.69 14.64
CA ARG A 178 17.24 26.12 13.29
C ARG A 178 18.44 25.26 12.91
N LEU A 179 19.67 25.74 13.14
CA LEU A 179 20.89 25.04 12.75
C LEU A 179 21.18 23.81 13.63
N GLU A 180 20.96 23.91 14.94
CA GLU A 180 21.01 22.77 15.86
C GLU A 180 20.01 21.68 15.45
N SER A 181 18.76 22.06 15.20
CA SER A 181 17.73 21.09 14.78
C SER A 181 18.08 20.40 13.45
N LEU A 182 18.77 21.09 12.55
CA LEU A 182 19.20 20.50 11.27
C LEU A 182 20.43 19.61 11.45
N SER A 183 21.36 19.94 12.36
CA SER A 183 22.59 19.15 12.56
C SER A 183 22.30 17.78 13.18
N GLU A 184 21.18 17.64 13.89
CA GLU A 184 20.68 16.35 14.40
C GLU A 184 20.19 15.40 13.28
N ILE A 185 19.96 15.88 12.05
CA ILE A 185 19.47 15.09 10.92
C ILE A 185 20.66 14.60 10.08
N ASN A 186 21.25 13.48 10.49
CA ASN A 186 22.42 12.87 9.83
C ASN A 186 22.24 12.70 8.31
N GLU A 187 21.04 12.37 7.85
CA GLU A 187 20.73 12.12 6.44
C GLU A 187 20.97 13.35 5.55
N LEU A 188 20.94 14.58 6.10
CA LEU A 188 21.24 15.80 5.35
C LEU A 188 22.68 15.85 4.84
N SER A 189 23.59 15.07 5.43
CA SER A 189 24.99 14.95 5.00
C SER A 189 25.20 13.94 3.87
N PHE A 190 24.21 13.09 3.57
CA PHE A 190 24.39 11.97 2.66
C PHE A 190 24.52 12.40 1.20
N THR A 191 25.43 11.74 0.49
CA THR A 191 25.78 12.03 -0.91
C THR A 191 25.20 11.01 -1.87
N SER A 192 24.85 9.82 -1.36
CA SER A 192 24.35 8.70 -2.13
C SER A 192 23.20 8.00 -1.43
N ILE A 193 22.31 7.40 -2.22
CA ILE A 193 21.12 6.70 -1.70
C ILE A 193 21.47 5.49 -0.85
N ASN A 194 22.62 4.85 -1.11
CA ASN A 194 23.06 3.70 -0.34
C ASN A 194 23.34 4.06 1.14
N GLU A 195 23.67 5.31 1.44
CA GLU A 195 23.86 5.79 2.82
C GLU A 195 22.55 5.85 3.60
N LEU A 196 21.39 5.93 2.92
CA LEU A 196 20.07 5.89 3.56
C LEU A 196 19.73 4.49 4.12
N TYR A 197 20.50 3.46 3.77
CA TYR A 197 20.20 2.08 4.10
C TYR A 197 21.00 1.58 5.30
N SER A 198 20.29 1.03 6.28
CA SER A 198 20.90 0.26 7.36
C SER A 198 21.43 -1.09 6.87
N ALA A 199 22.37 -1.68 7.61
CA ALA A 199 22.89 -3.02 7.34
C ALA A 199 21.78 -4.08 7.19
N LYS A 200 20.76 -4.04 8.07
CA LYS A 200 19.60 -4.94 8.03
C LYS A 200 18.76 -4.79 6.75
N GLN A 201 18.63 -3.57 6.23
CA GLN A 201 17.91 -3.34 4.97
C GLN A 201 18.72 -3.85 3.77
N ASN A 202 20.05 -3.71 3.81
CA ASN A 202 20.95 -4.25 2.79
C ASN A 202 20.90 -5.80 2.74
N GLU A 203 20.85 -6.48 3.89
CA GLU A 203 20.63 -7.93 3.96
C GLU A 203 19.32 -8.37 3.29
N LYS A 204 18.30 -7.51 3.32
CA LYS A 204 17.01 -7.73 2.65
C LYS A 204 16.96 -7.25 1.20
N ASN A 205 18.11 -6.91 0.61
CA ASN A 205 18.25 -6.45 -0.76
C ASN A 205 17.40 -5.21 -1.09
N ILE A 206 17.39 -4.21 -0.19
CA ILE A 206 16.71 -2.92 -0.41
C ILE A 206 17.11 -2.22 -1.72
N ALA A 207 18.32 -2.49 -2.23
CA ALA A 207 18.80 -1.99 -3.52
C ALA A 207 17.89 -2.36 -4.71
N TYR A 208 17.09 -3.42 -4.61
CA TYR A 208 16.07 -3.74 -5.62
C TYR A 208 15.05 -2.61 -5.83
N TYR A 209 14.79 -1.80 -4.79
CA TYR A 209 13.84 -0.69 -4.82
C TYR A 209 14.52 0.68 -5.00
N GLN A 210 15.79 0.71 -5.43
CA GLN A 210 16.57 1.96 -5.50
C GLN A 210 15.86 3.05 -6.32
N ASP A 211 15.22 2.69 -7.44
CA ASP A 211 14.50 3.63 -8.29
C ASP A 211 13.29 4.28 -7.58
N VAL A 212 12.57 3.50 -6.77
CA VAL A 212 11.46 4.01 -5.93
C VAL A 212 12.01 4.99 -4.89
N VAL A 213 13.16 4.68 -4.28
CA VAL A 213 13.82 5.55 -3.30
C VAL A 213 14.36 6.83 -3.95
N GLU A 214 14.92 6.74 -5.17
CA GLU A 214 15.32 7.90 -5.98
C GLU A 214 14.15 8.85 -6.21
N ASP A 215 13.00 8.32 -6.62
CA ASP A 215 11.81 9.12 -6.85
C ASP A 215 11.24 9.69 -5.55
N ALA A 216 11.33 8.96 -4.44
CA ALA A 216 10.96 9.46 -3.12
C ALA A 216 11.86 10.62 -2.65
N VAL A 217 13.17 10.53 -2.86
CA VAL A 217 14.13 11.61 -2.57
C VAL A 217 13.83 12.85 -3.41
N LYS A 218 13.56 12.69 -4.72
CA LYS A 218 13.12 13.81 -5.58
C LYS A 218 11.82 14.43 -5.06
N TYR A 219 10.82 13.59 -4.74
CA TYR A 219 9.53 14.05 -4.25
C TYR A 219 9.66 14.90 -2.99
N ILE A 220 10.42 14.47 -1.98
CA ILE A 220 10.54 15.24 -0.73
C ILE A 220 11.37 16.51 -0.88
N ASN A 221 12.27 16.58 -1.86
CA ASN A 221 13.00 17.80 -2.21
C ASN A 221 12.08 18.85 -2.86
N ASP A 222 11.12 18.43 -3.69
CA ASP A 222 10.30 19.34 -4.50
C ASP A 222 8.96 19.71 -3.85
N VAL A 223 8.48 18.89 -2.92
CA VAL A 223 7.17 19.10 -2.29
C VAL A 223 7.14 20.37 -1.42
N LYS A 224 6.02 21.11 -1.45
CA LYS A 224 5.85 22.33 -0.64
C LYS A 224 5.75 22.00 0.86
N PRO A 225 6.33 22.81 1.78
CA PRO A 225 6.28 22.60 3.24
C PRO A 225 4.87 22.41 3.79
N ALA A 226 3.92 23.17 3.27
CA ALA A 226 2.50 23.10 3.65
C ALA A 226 1.85 21.72 3.45
N LYS A 227 2.45 20.81 2.66
CA LYS A 227 1.94 19.43 2.50
C LYS A 227 2.32 18.51 3.66
N TYR A 228 3.28 18.90 4.48
CA TYR A 228 3.77 18.11 5.62
C TYR A 228 3.33 18.70 6.96
N LEU A 229 3.22 20.02 7.07
CA LEU A 229 2.82 20.70 8.30
C LEU A 229 1.97 21.94 7.98
N GLY A 230 1.03 22.28 8.87
CA GLY A 230 0.31 23.55 8.83
C GLY A 230 1.25 24.77 8.96
N GLN A 231 0.70 25.97 8.80
CA GLN A 231 1.47 27.23 8.62
C GLN A 231 2.37 27.65 9.81
N ASP A 232 2.27 27.01 10.97
CA ASP A 232 2.83 27.53 12.24
C ASP A 232 4.08 26.79 12.77
N LYS A 233 4.75 25.95 11.98
CA LYS A 233 5.95 25.20 12.43
C LYS A 233 7.25 25.60 11.74
N ILE A 234 8.35 25.44 12.47
CA ILE A 234 9.72 25.78 12.07
C ILE A 234 10.14 24.95 10.85
N GLU A 235 10.88 25.55 9.91
CA GLU A 235 11.34 24.89 8.68
C GLU A 235 12.16 23.61 8.93
N SER A 236 12.96 23.59 10.00
CA SER A 236 13.73 22.41 10.44
C SER A 236 12.83 21.23 10.81
N ASP A 237 11.71 21.47 11.50
CA ASP A 237 10.72 20.43 11.79
C ASP A 237 10.20 19.83 10.47
N ALA A 238 9.82 20.68 9.52
CA ALA A 238 9.28 20.24 8.24
C ALA A 238 10.27 19.33 7.48
N ILE A 239 11.57 19.65 7.52
CA ILE A 239 12.63 18.82 6.95
C ILE A 239 12.75 17.49 7.71
N SER A 240 12.79 17.53 9.04
CA SER A 240 12.84 16.33 9.89
C SER A 240 11.68 15.37 9.60
N TYR A 241 10.45 15.88 9.49
CA TYR A 241 9.28 15.06 9.14
C TYR A 241 9.40 14.42 7.74
N ARG A 242 9.92 15.15 6.74
CA ARG A 242 10.12 14.60 5.39
C ARG A 242 11.14 13.48 5.37
N ILE A 243 12.27 13.66 6.06
CA ILE A 243 13.31 12.63 6.16
C ILE A 243 12.78 11.41 6.92
N ASN A 244 12.03 11.61 8.01
CA ASN A 244 11.40 10.50 8.72
C ASN A 244 10.36 9.76 7.87
N ASP A 245 9.56 10.47 7.06
CA ASP A 245 8.61 9.89 6.12
C ASP A 245 9.31 9.04 5.04
N LEU A 246 10.45 9.51 4.52
CA LEU A 246 11.32 8.72 3.63
C LEU A 246 11.83 7.45 4.33
N ARG A 247 12.29 7.55 5.58
CA ARG A 247 12.76 6.38 6.35
C ARG A 247 11.65 5.36 6.55
N LYS A 248 10.41 5.80 6.81
CA LYS A 248 9.24 4.92 6.90
C LYS A 248 9.00 4.17 5.59
N LEU A 249 9.05 4.85 4.45
CA LEU A 249 8.93 4.21 3.13
C LEU A 249 10.04 3.17 2.91
N ILE A 250 11.30 3.50 3.17
CA ILE A 250 12.43 2.57 3.03
C ILE A 250 12.23 1.34 3.93
N ASN A 251 11.77 1.54 5.17
CA ASN A 251 11.44 0.44 6.08
C ASN A 251 10.31 -0.46 5.54
N ALA A 252 9.26 0.13 4.96
CA ALA A 252 8.15 -0.61 4.36
C ALA A 252 8.62 -1.43 3.16
N LEU A 253 9.36 -0.81 2.22
CA LEU A 253 9.94 -1.49 1.05
C LEU A 253 10.85 -2.66 1.45
N SER A 254 11.69 -2.45 2.47
CA SER A 254 12.55 -3.51 3.03
C SER A 254 11.74 -4.66 3.64
N GLY A 255 10.55 -4.39 4.18
CA GLY A 255 9.64 -5.38 4.73
C GLY A 255 8.78 -6.11 3.70
N PHE A 256 8.63 -5.56 2.49
CA PHE A 256 7.61 -5.96 1.52
C PHE A 256 7.82 -7.33 0.86
N GLY A 257 9.06 -7.84 0.83
CA GLY A 257 9.34 -9.22 0.40
C GLY A 257 9.52 -9.45 -1.11
N ILE A 258 9.10 -8.53 -1.99
CA ILE A 258 9.24 -8.70 -3.46
C ILE A 258 10.68 -8.84 -3.91
N ALA A 259 11.64 -8.17 -3.28
CA ALA A 259 13.07 -8.36 -3.58
C ALA A 259 13.50 -9.83 -3.51
N SER A 260 12.95 -10.59 -2.56
CA SER A 260 13.19 -12.03 -2.36
C SER A 260 12.20 -12.96 -3.06
N GLU A 261 11.19 -12.42 -3.75
CA GLU A 261 10.17 -13.22 -4.45
C GLU A 261 10.81 -14.10 -5.53
N LYS A 262 10.41 -15.37 -5.57
CA LYS A 262 10.90 -16.36 -6.55
C LYS A 262 10.03 -16.41 -7.79
N ASN A 263 8.77 -16.00 -7.69
CA ASN A 263 7.86 -15.92 -8.81
C ASN A 263 8.26 -14.76 -9.75
N PRO A 264 8.78 -15.06 -10.95
CA PRO A 264 9.23 -14.02 -11.89
C PRO A 264 8.06 -13.16 -12.40
N THR A 265 6.85 -13.73 -12.48
CA THR A 265 5.64 -13.03 -12.94
C THR A 265 5.25 -11.93 -11.94
N LEU A 266 5.25 -12.22 -10.64
CA LEU A 266 4.97 -11.22 -9.61
C LEU A 266 6.01 -10.10 -9.61
N LYS A 267 7.30 -10.43 -9.79
CA LYS A 267 8.36 -9.42 -9.96
C LYS A 267 8.13 -8.51 -11.16
N ILE A 268 7.77 -9.07 -12.32
CA ILE A 268 7.45 -8.29 -13.52
C ILE A 268 6.24 -7.37 -13.28
N ILE A 269 5.20 -7.87 -12.61
CA ILE A 269 4.02 -7.06 -12.25
C ILE A 269 4.46 -5.88 -11.38
N PHE A 270 5.22 -6.14 -10.31
CA PHE A 270 5.73 -5.11 -9.42
C PHE A 270 6.59 -4.09 -10.16
N ASP A 271 7.56 -4.54 -10.96
CA ASP A 271 8.48 -3.67 -11.68
C ASP A 271 7.77 -2.75 -12.68
N LYS A 272 6.63 -3.17 -13.22
CA LYS A 272 5.82 -2.33 -14.11
C LYS A 272 4.89 -1.37 -13.36
N THR A 273 4.56 -1.65 -12.10
CA THR A 273 3.63 -0.82 -11.31
C THR A 273 4.30 0.02 -10.25
N LYS A 274 5.55 -0.22 -9.87
CA LYS A 274 6.27 0.48 -8.80
C LYS A 274 6.39 2.01 -8.99
N GLN A 275 6.36 2.49 -10.23
CA GLN A 275 6.27 3.91 -10.55
C GLN A 275 5.01 4.61 -10.00
N LEU A 276 4.00 3.84 -9.59
CA LEU A 276 2.76 4.36 -8.97
C LEU A 276 2.89 4.57 -7.45
N ILE A 277 4.02 4.16 -6.85
CA ILE A 277 4.28 4.28 -5.41
C ILE A 277 4.50 5.75 -5.03
N VAL A 278 5.23 6.50 -5.85
CA VAL A 278 5.62 7.89 -5.57
C VAL A 278 5.07 8.84 -6.64
N GLY A 279 4.68 10.05 -6.24
CA GLY A 279 4.24 11.12 -7.14
C GLY A 279 2.76 11.50 -7.01
N LYS A 280 2.04 10.91 -6.05
CA LYS A 280 0.66 11.27 -5.72
C LYS A 280 0.60 12.37 -4.65
N GLN A 281 -0.61 12.83 -4.31
CA GLN A 281 -0.81 13.77 -3.20
C GLN A 281 -0.64 13.06 -1.85
N GLY A 282 -0.10 13.77 -0.85
CA GLY A 282 0.06 13.26 0.53
C GLY A 282 1.51 12.95 0.91
N THR A 283 1.70 12.35 2.09
CA THR A 283 3.01 11.86 2.56
C THR A 283 3.42 10.58 1.83
N LEU A 284 4.70 10.24 1.83
CA LEU A 284 5.20 8.97 1.26
C LEU A 284 4.55 7.76 1.95
N GLU A 285 4.35 7.81 3.26
CA GLU A 285 3.61 6.78 4.00
C GLU A 285 2.17 6.59 3.48
N GLN A 286 1.45 7.68 3.20
CA GLN A 286 0.10 7.61 2.62
C GLN A 286 0.13 7.03 1.20
N GLN A 287 1.10 7.45 0.38
CA GLN A 287 1.23 6.97 -1.00
C GLN A 287 1.59 5.48 -1.04
N TRP A 288 2.50 5.02 -0.17
CA TRP A 288 2.82 3.61 0.00
C TRP A 288 1.59 2.80 0.42
N ASN A 289 0.89 3.23 1.47
CA ASN A 289 -0.30 2.52 1.96
C ASN A 289 -1.41 2.45 0.90
N GLU A 290 -1.56 3.48 0.07
CA GLU A 290 -2.50 3.46 -1.04
C GLU A 290 -2.07 2.45 -2.11
N TYR A 291 -0.79 2.45 -2.49
CA TYR A 291 -0.25 1.50 -3.45
C TYR A 291 -0.39 0.06 -2.96
N GLU A 292 0.11 -0.25 -1.77
CA GLU A 292 0.09 -1.60 -1.19
C GLU A 292 -1.34 -2.12 -1.08
N ASN A 293 -2.22 -1.37 -0.41
CA ASN A 293 -3.56 -1.87 -0.07
C ASN A 293 -4.55 -1.85 -1.24
N LYS A 294 -4.45 -0.88 -2.16
CA LYS A 294 -5.45 -0.71 -3.24
C LYS A 294 -4.96 -1.16 -4.61
N ILE A 295 -3.66 -1.23 -4.82
CA ILE A 295 -3.09 -1.62 -6.11
C ILE A 295 -2.45 -3.00 -5.98
N TRP A 296 -1.41 -3.13 -5.16
CA TRP A 296 -0.63 -4.36 -5.08
C TRP A 296 -1.46 -5.57 -4.63
N ASN A 297 -2.16 -5.48 -3.50
CA ASN A 297 -2.94 -6.61 -2.97
C ASN A 297 -3.98 -7.13 -3.97
N ASN A 298 -4.59 -6.23 -4.75
CA ASN A 298 -5.53 -6.60 -5.81
C ASN A 298 -4.83 -7.31 -6.98
N LEU A 299 -3.65 -6.82 -7.39
CA LEU A 299 -2.85 -7.44 -8.45
C LEU A 299 -2.32 -8.82 -8.05
N GLU A 300 -1.88 -8.96 -6.81
CA GLU A 300 -1.40 -10.23 -6.24
C GLU A 300 -2.54 -11.26 -6.16
N ALA A 301 -3.71 -10.87 -5.64
CA ALA A 301 -4.89 -11.73 -5.60
C ALA A 301 -5.36 -12.14 -7.01
N ALA A 302 -5.33 -11.21 -7.97
CA ALA A 302 -5.64 -11.49 -9.37
C ALA A 302 -4.64 -12.48 -9.97
N HIS A 303 -3.34 -12.26 -9.76
CA HIS A 303 -2.28 -13.18 -10.17
C HIS A 303 -2.53 -14.58 -9.62
N ASP A 304 -2.76 -14.72 -8.32
CA ASP A 304 -2.93 -16.03 -7.67
C ASP A 304 -4.17 -16.76 -8.16
N THR A 305 -5.27 -16.03 -8.36
CA THR A 305 -6.50 -16.57 -8.94
C THR A 305 -6.28 -17.12 -10.34
N ILE A 306 -5.60 -16.36 -11.19
CA ILE A 306 -5.30 -16.76 -12.57
C ILE A 306 -4.32 -17.93 -12.59
N ALA A 307 -3.24 -17.86 -11.81
CA ALA A 307 -2.23 -18.91 -11.72
C ALA A 307 -2.84 -20.24 -11.27
N LYS A 308 -3.68 -20.21 -10.22
CA LYS A 308 -4.38 -21.39 -9.73
C LYS A 308 -5.37 -21.95 -10.76
N PHE A 309 -6.10 -21.08 -11.47
CA PHE A 309 -7.03 -21.51 -12.52
C PHE A 309 -6.29 -22.24 -13.66
N PHE A 310 -5.20 -21.67 -14.16
CA PHE A 310 -4.43 -22.26 -15.27
C PHE A 310 -3.58 -23.47 -14.84
N LEU A 311 -3.15 -23.55 -13.58
CA LEU A 311 -2.49 -24.75 -13.05
C LEU A 311 -3.45 -25.95 -12.98
N ASN A 312 -4.71 -25.71 -12.61
CA ASN A 312 -5.75 -26.74 -12.52
C ASN A 312 -6.46 -26.98 -13.85
N LYS A 313 -6.15 -26.19 -14.88
CA LYS A 313 -6.75 -26.30 -16.20
C LYS A 313 -6.31 -27.62 -16.82
N ASN A 314 -7.27 -28.50 -17.08
CA ASN A 314 -7.05 -29.73 -17.83
C ASN A 314 -7.56 -29.54 -19.26
N ASP A 315 -6.65 -29.30 -20.20
CA ASP A 315 -6.97 -29.09 -21.63
C ASP A 315 -7.71 -30.29 -22.24
N VAL A 316 -7.39 -31.52 -21.81
CA VAL A 316 -8.06 -32.74 -22.28
C VAL A 316 -9.53 -32.73 -21.87
N ASN A 317 -9.81 -32.38 -20.61
CA ASN A 317 -11.19 -32.26 -20.12
C ASN A 317 -11.96 -31.22 -20.91
N ILE A 318 -11.37 -30.05 -21.19
CA ILE A 318 -12.03 -28.99 -21.96
C ILE A 318 -12.36 -29.46 -23.38
N GLU A 319 -11.43 -30.15 -24.05
CA GLU A 319 -11.66 -30.70 -25.38
C GLU A 319 -12.77 -31.78 -25.39
N LEU A 320 -12.78 -32.66 -24.37
CA LEU A 320 -13.84 -33.64 -24.18
C LEU A 320 -15.20 -32.96 -23.98
N LEU A 321 -15.24 -31.90 -23.16
CA LEU A 321 -16.46 -31.14 -22.89
C LEU A 321 -17.02 -30.48 -24.15
N VAL A 322 -16.15 -29.97 -25.02
CA VAL A 322 -16.56 -29.40 -26.32
C VAL A 322 -17.06 -30.49 -27.28
N LYS A 323 -16.43 -31.67 -27.31
CA LYS A 323 -16.88 -32.80 -28.13
C LYS A 323 -18.21 -33.38 -27.65
N SER A 324 -18.37 -33.57 -26.34
CA SER A 324 -19.58 -34.17 -25.75
C SER A 324 -20.77 -33.20 -25.72
N LYS A 325 -20.54 -31.88 -25.87
CA LYS A 325 -21.61 -30.85 -25.98
C LYS A 325 -22.70 -31.20 -27.00
N THR A 326 -22.35 -31.85 -28.12
CA THR A 326 -23.34 -32.19 -29.15
C THR A 326 -24.20 -33.42 -28.78
N LYS A 327 -23.73 -34.24 -27.84
CA LYS A 327 -24.43 -35.45 -27.38
C LYS A 327 -25.49 -35.13 -26.33
N TRP A 328 -25.20 -34.21 -25.41
CA TRP A 328 -26.07 -33.94 -24.26
C TRP A 328 -27.24 -33.03 -24.64
N GLN A 329 -28.46 -33.58 -24.57
CA GLN A 329 -29.72 -32.88 -24.74
C GLN A 329 -30.52 -32.96 -23.44
N LEU A 330 -30.50 -31.89 -22.64
CA LEU A 330 -31.24 -31.76 -21.38
C LEU A 330 -32.14 -30.53 -21.47
N PRO A 331 -33.37 -30.64 -22.03
CA PRO A 331 -34.21 -29.50 -22.35
C PRO A 331 -34.42 -28.50 -21.20
N GLU A 332 -34.51 -28.99 -19.97
CA GLU A 332 -34.74 -28.20 -18.76
C GLU A 332 -33.57 -27.27 -18.41
N ILE A 333 -32.35 -27.64 -18.78
CA ILE A 333 -31.11 -26.92 -18.41
C ILE A 333 -30.16 -26.70 -19.60
N GLN A 334 -30.61 -26.92 -20.84
CA GLN A 334 -29.77 -26.89 -22.03
C GLN A 334 -29.12 -25.52 -22.24
N THR A 335 -29.87 -24.45 -21.97
CA THR A 335 -29.39 -23.08 -22.07
C THR A 335 -28.23 -22.82 -21.11
N ASP A 336 -28.37 -23.24 -19.85
CA ASP A 336 -27.35 -23.06 -18.82
C ASP A 336 -26.10 -23.88 -19.14
N LEU A 337 -26.26 -25.14 -19.59
CA LEU A 337 -25.16 -26.00 -20.03
C LEU A 337 -24.40 -25.34 -21.18
N ASN A 338 -25.10 -24.91 -22.23
CA ASN A 338 -24.50 -24.25 -23.38
C ASN A 338 -23.74 -22.98 -22.98
N PHE A 339 -24.29 -22.21 -22.04
CA PHE A 339 -23.68 -20.99 -21.53
C PHE A 339 -22.39 -21.29 -20.75
N VAL A 340 -22.42 -22.24 -19.81
CA VAL A 340 -21.24 -22.65 -19.02
C VAL A 340 -20.11 -23.13 -19.91
N ILE A 341 -20.41 -23.98 -20.90
CA ILE A 341 -19.39 -24.48 -21.85
C ILE A 341 -18.76 -23.34 -22.66
N THR A 342 -19.60 -22.40 -23.11
CA THR A 342 -19.12 -21.23 -23.87
C THR A 342 -18.21 -20.36 -23.01
N LYS A 343 -18.60 -20.10 -21.75
CA LYS A 343 -17.79 -19.34 -20.79
C LYS A 343 -16.47 -20.04 -20.46
N PHE A 344 -16.47 -21.35 -20.26
CA PHE A 344 -15.22 -22.11 -20.12
C PHE A 344 -14.29 -21.90 -21.31
N GLY A 345 -14.81 -22.02 -22.54
CA GLY A 345 -14.03 -21.79 -23.75
C GLY A 345 -13.49 -20.36 -23.88
N GLU A 346 -14.21 -19.34 -23.40
CA GLU A 346 -13.74 -17.95 -23.38
C GLU A 346 -12.61 -17.74 -22.36
N VAL A 347 -12.81 -18.20 -21.12
CA VAL A 347 -11.87 -17.97 -20.01
C VAL A 347 -10.57 -18.76 -20.19
N THR A 348 -10.59 -19.89 -20.90
CA THR A 348 -9.42 -20.77 -21.05
C THR A 348 -8.49 -20.43 -22.22
N LYS A 349 -8.90 -19.54 -23.14
CA LYS A 349 -8.17 -19.22 -24.38
C LYS A 349 -6.79 -18.60 -24.19
N VAL A 350 -6.68 -17.62 -23.28
CA VAL A 350 -5.45 -16.83 -23.11
C VAL A 350 -5.12 -16.72 -21.63
N ASN A 351 -3.91 -17.17 -21.28
CA ASN A 351 -3.31 -16.94 -19.98
C ASN A 351 -2.51 -15.62 -20.02
N PRO A 352 -2.99 -14.52 -19.41
CA PRO A 352 -2.27 -13.25 -19.44
C PRO A 352 -0.92 -13.31 -18.69
N LEU A 353 -0.69 -14.29 -17.83
CA LEU A 353 0.56 -14.43 -17.08
C LEU A 353 1.73 -14.91 -17.96
N GLU A 354 1.48 -15.69 -19.02
CA GLU A 354 2.52 -16.20 -19.94
C GLU A 354 3.16 -15.10 -20.81
N GLY A 355 2.51 -13.95 -20.95
CA GLY A 355 2.99 -12.79 -21.73
C GLY A 355 2.98 -11.49 -20.94
N ILE A 356 3.07 -11.57 -19.60
CA ILE A 356 2.95 -10.42 -18.70
C ILE A 356 4.00 -9.32 -19.00
N ASP A 357 5.16 -9.72 -19.49
CA ASP A 357 6.26 -8.85 -19.94
C ASP A 357 5.85 -7.96 -21.13
N LYS A 358 5.00 -8.47 -22.02
CA LYS A 358 4.52 -7.77 -23.22
C LYS A 358 3.36 -6.83 -22.94
N ILE A 359 2.66 -7.00 -21.81
CA ILE A 359 1.55 -6.13 -21.44
C ILE A 359 2.10 -4.75 -21.02
N PRO A 360 1.62 -3.63 -21.61
CA PRO A 360 2.04 -2.29 -21.19
C PRO A 360 1.69 -2.05 -19.71
N ALA A 361 2.55 -1.32 -18.99
CA ALA A 361 2.38 -1.07 -17.56
C ALA A 361 0.99 -0.51 -17.19
N LYS A 362 0.47 0.40 -18.01
CA LYS A 362 -0.86 1.01 -17.83
C LYS A 362 -2.03 0.02 -17.94
N ASP A 363 -1.84 -1.10 -18.65
CA ASP A 363 -2.92 -2.04 -19.00
C ASP A 363 -2.87 -3.31 -18.11
N ILE A 364 -1.83 -3.49 -17.28
CA ILE A 364 -1.66 -4.68 -16.42
C ILE A 364 -2.83 -4.85 -15.46
N ALA A 365 -3.19 -3.79 -14.73
CA ALA A 365 -4.23 -3.88 -13.72
C ALA A 365 -5.58 -4.24 -14.34
N GLU A 366 -5.95 -3.56 -15.42
CA GLU A 366 -7.18 -3.85 -16.15
C GLU A 366 -7.20 -5.29 -16.69
N THR A 367 -6.10 -5.75 -17.27
CA THR A 367 -6.01 -7.09 -17.87
C THR A 367 -6.14 -8.19 -16.81
N LEU A 368 -5.42 -8.09 -15.70
CA LEU A 368 -5.44 -9.10 -14.64
C LEU A 368 -6.78 -9.11 -13.91
N LEU A 369 -7.32 -7.93 -13.55
CA LEU A 369 -8.58 -7.84 -12.82
C LEU A 369 -9.77 -8.31 -13.68
N LYS A 370 -9.83 -7.95 -14.98
CA LYS A 370 -10.85 -8.49 -15.89
C LYS A 370 -10.77 -10.01 -16.01
N LYS A 371 -9.55 -10.56 -16.04
CA LYS A 371 -9.37 -12.01 -16.13
C LYS A 371 -9.80 -12.71 -14.85
N GLN A 372 -9.42 -12.18 -13.68
CA GLN A 372 -9.87 -12.66 -12.37
C GLN A 372 -11.41 -12.67 -12.31
N GLN A 373 -12.05 -11.54 -12.64
CA GLN A 373 -13.51 -11.44 -12.63
C GLN A 373 -14.16 -12.49 -13.54
N SER A 374 -13.62 -12.68 -14.76
CA SER A 374 -14.15 -13.69 -15.68
C SER A 374 -14.04 -15.12 -15.12
N ILE A 375 -12.98 -15.42 -14.35
CA ILE A 375 -12.81 -16.71 -13.66
C ILE A 375 -13.81 -16.86 -12.51
N GLU A 376 -14.00 -15.81 -11.70
CA GLU A 376 -14.95 -15.82 -10.58
C GLU A 376 -16.40 -15.94 -11.04
N GLU A 377 -16.77 -15.24 -12.12
CA GLU A 377 -18.07 -15.37 -12.79
C GLU A 377 -18.29 -16.81 -13.26
N LEU A 378 -17.30 -17.40 -13.96
CA LEU A 378 -17.36 -18.79 -14.40
C LEU A 378 -17.56 -19.75 -13.23
N ASN A 379 -16.81 -19.60 -12.13
CA ASN A 379 -16.96 -20.44 -10.94
C ASN A 379 -18.37 -20.34 -10.34
N THR A 380 -18.94 -19.13 -10.31
CA THR A 380 -20.31 -18.88 -9.84
C THR A 380 -21.33 -19.61 -10.72
N TYR A 381 -21.16 -19.53 -12.05
CA TYR A 381 -22.02 -20.25 -12.99
C TYR A 381 -21.90 -21.77 -12.86
N CYS A 382 -20.70 -22.31 -12.67
CA CYS A 382 -20.48 -23.74 -12.43
C CYS A 382 -21.22 -24.23 -11.19
N ILE A 383 -21.18 -23.47 -10.09
CA ILE A 383 -21.89 -23.81 -8.85
C ILE A 383 -23.41 -23.82 -9.10
N SER A 384 -23.93 -22.77 -9.75
CA SER A 384 -25.37 -22.68 -10.06
C SER A 384 -25.84 -23.80 -10.99
N PHE A 385 -25.08 -24.09 -12.04
CA PHE A 385 -25.41 -25.15 -12.98
C PHE A 385 -25.36 -26.54 -12.31
N LYS A 386 -24.34 -26.81 -11.49
CA LYS A 386 -24.23 -28.08 -10.76
C LYS A 386 -25.47 -28.32 -9.90
N LYS A 387 -25.97 -27.27 -9.22
CA LYS A 387 -27.21 -27.32 -8.45
C LYS A 387 -28.42 -27.64 -9.35
N ASN A 388 -28.61 -26.88 -10.43
CA ASN A 388 -29.74 -27.09 -11.37
C ASN A 388 -29.72 -28.50 -11.96
N LEU A 389 -28.55 -29.00 -12.35
CA LEU A 389 -28.39 -30.36 -12.87
C LEU A 389 -28.85 -31.41 -11.85
N PHE A 390 -28.41 -31.31 -10.60
CA PHE A 390 -28.83 -32.25 -9.56
C PHE A 390 -30.33 -32.16 -9.26
N GLU A 391 -30.92 -30.97 -9.32
CA GLU A 391 -32.37 -30.79 -9.21
C GLU A 391 -33.12 -31.47 -10.37
N THR A 392 -32.65 -31.32 -11.62
CA THR A 392 -33.21 -32.02 -12.80
C THR A 392 -33.13 -33.53 -12.65
N LEU A 393 -31.98 -34.07 -12.24
CA LEU A 393 -31.80 -35.50 -12.03
C LEU A 393 -32.71 -36.02 -10.89
N ASN A 394 -32.83 -35.28 -9.79
CA ASN A 394 -33.73 -35.64 -8.69
C ASN A 394 -35.20 -35.63 -9.09
N SER A 395 -35.62 -34.63 -9.88
CA SER A 395 -36.98 -34.55 -10.39
C SER A 395 -37.30 -35.76 -11.27
N LYS A 396 -36.38 -36.16 -12.15
CA LYS A 396 -36.51 -37.37 -12.97
C LYS A 396 -36.64 -38.63 -12.14
N VAL A 397 -35.78 -38.79 -11.14
CA VAL A 397 -35.83 -39.92 -10.20
C VAL A 397 -37.20 -39.97 -9.49
N SER A 398 -37.66 -38.83 -8.97
CA SER A 398 -38.95 -38.75 -8.27
C SER A 398 -40.14 -39.08 -9.18
N ASP A 399 -40.14 -38.61 -10.43
CA ASP A 399 -41.19 -38.93 -11.41
C ASP A 399 -41.28 -40.45 -11.66
N PHE A 400 -40.11 -41.08 -11.83
CA PHE A 400 -40.06 -42.52 -12.04
C PHE A 400 -40.51 -43.33 -10.82
N GLU A 401 -40.07 -42.96 -9.62
CA GLU A 401 -40.44 -43.69 -8.41
C GLU A 401 -41.91 -43.52 -8.03
N SER A 402 -42.44 -42.30 -8.13
CA SER A 402 -43.80 -42.00 -7.70
C SER A 402 -44.86 -42.39 -8.73
N HIS A 403 -44.54 -42.35 -10.03
CA HIS A 403 -45.55 -42.51 -11.08
C HIS A 403 -45.22 -43.64 -12.07
N LYS A 404 -44.05 -43.62 -12.72
CA LYS A 404 -43.78 -44.54 -13.85
C LYS A 404 -43.50 -45.98 -13.42
N ILE A 405 -42.76 -46.22 -12.34
CA ILE A 405 -42.48 -47.57 -11.83
C ILE A 405 -43.78 -48.26 -11.37
N PRO A 406 -44.66 -47.63 -10.57
CA PRO A 406 -45.95 -48.22 -10.20
C PRO A 406 -46.82 -48.60 -11.41
N ILE A 407 -46.79 -47.80 -12.48
CA ILE A 407 -47.47 -48.12 -13.74
C ILE A 407 -46.89 -49.39 -14.34
N VAL A 408 -45.56 -49.48 -14.48
CA VAL A 408 -44.90 -50.67 -15.06
C VAL A 408 -45.12 -51.92 -14.20
N GLU A 409 -45.12 -51.79 -12.87
CA GLU A 409 -45.42 -52.88 -11.94
C GLU A 409 -46.85 -53.42 -12.11
N SER A 410 -47.81 -52.53 -12.32
CA SER A 410 -49.21 -52.91 -12.62
C SER A 410 -49.31 -53.65 -13.96
N ILE A 411 -48.61 -53.18 -15.00
CA ILE A 411 -48.56 -53.85 -16.31
C ILE A 411 -47.91 -55.24 -16.21
N LEU A 412 -46.87 -55.39 -15.38
CA LEU A 412 -46.14 -56.65 -15.20
C LEU A 412 -47.05 -57.81 -14.77
N LEU A 413 -48.10 -57.53 -13.98
CA LEU A 413 -49.08 -58.54 -13.54
C LEU A 413 -49.77 -59.27 -14.69
N THR A 414 -49.89 -58.60 -15.85
CA THR A 414 -50.55 -59.15 -17.04
C THR A 414 -49.60 -59.46 -18.19
N ASN A 415 -48.38 -58.90 -18.15
CA ASN A 415 -47.36 -59.08 -19.18
C ASN A 415 -45.99 -59.42 -18.55
N PRO A 416 -45.76 -60.67 -18.10
CA PRO A 416 -44.52 -61.04 -17.40
C PRO A 416 -43.23 -60.84 -18.21
N SER A 417 -43.32 -60.77 -19.54
CA SER A 417 -42.17 -60.60 -20.44
C SER A 417 -41.41 -59.26 -20.26
N ILE A 418 -41.99 -58.28 -19.55
CA ILE A 418 -41.36 -56.98 -19.30
C ILE A 418 -40.48 -56.96 -18.03
N GLN A 419 -40.43 -58.05 -17.24
CA GLN A 419 -39.74 -58.09 -15.94
C GLN A 419 -38.29 -57.61 -16.02
N LYS A 420 -37.54 -58.02 -17.06
CA LYS A 420 -36.15 -57.60 -17.26
C LYS A 420 -36.02 -56.09 -17.47
N LYS A 421 -36.93 -55.47 -18.22
CA LYS A 421 -36.94 -54.02 -18.46
C LYS A 421 -37.32 -53.23 -17.20
N LEU A 422 -38.21 -53.76 -16.36
CA LEU A 422 -38.51 -53.15 -15.06
C LEU A 422 -37.29 -53.19 -14.12
N ALA A 423 -36.57 -54.32 -14.08
CA ALA A 423 -35.34 -54.42 -13.31
C ALA A 423 -34.30 -53.39 -13.80
N GLU A 424 -34.13 -53.25 -15.11
CA GLU A 424 -33.26 -52.23 -15.72
C GLU A 424 -33.66 -50.79 -15.34
N ILE A 425 -34.95 -50.45 -15.35
CA ILE A 425 -35.41 -49.13 -14.88
C ILE A 425 -35.02 -48.92 -13.41
N LYS A 426 -35.26 -49.91 -12.54
CA LYS A 426 -34.94 -49.80 -11.11
C LYS A 426 -33.44 -49.64 -10.87
N ASP A 427 -32.61 -50.42 -11.56
CA ASP A 427 -31.16 -50.34 -11.46
C ASP A 427 -30.65 -48.97 -11.94
N ASN A 428 -31.18 -48.44 -13.04
CA ASN A 428 -30.86 -47.12 -13.56
C ASN A 428 -31.26 -45.98 -12.60
N ILE A 429 -32.40 -46.11 -11.91
CA ILE A 429 -32.82 -45.16 -10.88
C ILE A 429 -31.87 -45.17 -9.68
N VAL A 430 -31.44 -46.34 -9.22
CA VAL A 430 -30.42 -46.46 -8.17
C VAL A 430 -29.11 -45.80 -8.61
N ALA A 431 -28.69 -46.00 -9.86
CA ALA A 431 -27.49 -45.38 -10.40
C ALA A 431 -27.58 -43.84 -10.47
N LEU A 432 -28.70 -43.27 -10.91
CA LEU A 432 -28.89 -41.81 -10.91
C LEU A 432 -28.89 -41.21 -9.50
N LYS A 433 -29.43 -41.92 -8.49
CA LYS A 433 -29.37 -41.47 -7.10
C LYS A 433 -27.94 -41.34 -6.58
N LEU A 434 -27.00 -42.17 -7.06
CA LEU A 434 -25.60 -42.09 -6.66
C LEU A 434 -24.92 -40.79 -7.12
N VAL A 435 -25.39 -40.17 -8.21
CA VAL A 435 -24.89 -38.85 -8.68
C VAL A 435 -25.08 -37.76 -7.64
N ASN A 436 -26.12 -37.87 -6.84
CA ASN A 436 -26.46 -36.89 -5.80
C ASN A 436 -25.83 -37.22 -4.44
N SER A 437 -24.96 -38.23 -4.38
CA SER A 437 -24.19 -38.53 -3.17
C SER A 437 -23.15 -37.44 -2.87
N GLU A 438 -22.71 -37.38 -1.62
CA GLU A 438 -21.66 -36.44 -1.19
C GLU A 438 -20.36 -36.56 -1.99
N ASP A 439 -20.06 -37.76 -2.51
CA ASP A 439 -18.82 -38.01 -3.24
C ASP A 439 -18.80 -37.26 -4.58
N TYR A 440 -19.93 -37.18 -5.28
CA TYR A 440 -20.06 -36.44 -6.54
C TYR A 440 -20.31 -34.95 -6.32
N SER A 441 -20.95 -34.57 -5.21
CA SER A 441 -21.14 -33.15 -4.87
C SER A 441 -19.80 -32.45 -4.56
N LYS A 442 -18.80 -33.17 -4.07
CA LYS A 442 -17.44 -32.66 -3.80
C LYS A 442 -16.48 -32.73 -4.99
N LYS A 443 -16.78 -33.52 -6.03
CA LYS A 443 -15.95 -33.57 -7.25
C LYS A 443 -15.88 -32.20 -7.94
N ASP A 444 -14.68 -31.88 -8.41
CA ASP A 444 -14.45 -30.73 -9.31
C ASP A 444 -15.40 -30.81 -10.51
N PHE A 445 -15.98 -29.67 -10.86
CA PHE A 445 -17.08 -29.60 -11.80
C PHE A 445 -16.66 -29.97 -13.23
N LEU A 446 -15.47 -29.54 -13.67
CA LEU A 446 -14.92 -29.91 -14.98
C LEU A 446 -14.60 -31.40 -15.05
N ASN A 447 -14.00 -31.95 -13.99
CA ASN A 447 -13.71 -33.37 -13.91
C ASN A 447 -14.99 -34.22 -13.96
N PHE A 448 -16.04 -33.80 -13.25
CA PHE A 448 -17.35 -34.46 -13.29
C PHE A 448 -17.93 -34.47 -14.70
N LEU A 449 -17.99 -33.30 -15.35
CA LEU A 449 -18.53 -33.18 -16.71
C LEU A 449 -17.75 -34.02 -17.73
N SER A 450 -16.43 -34.10 -17.59
CA SER A 450 -15.59 -34.74 -18.61
C SER A 450 -15.49 -36.25 -18.46
N ASN A 451 -15.54 -36.77 -17.23
CA ASN A 451 -15.26 -38.19 -16.96
C ASN A 451 -16.49 -39.00 -16.56
N ASP A 452 -17.45 -38.39 -15.86
CA ASP A 452 -18.54 -39.12 -15.24
C ASP A 452 -19.90 -38.83 -15.92
N PHE A 453 -20.09 -37.60 -16.40
CA PHE A 453 -21.40 -37.12 -16.84
C PHE A 453 -21.97 -37.86 -18.05
N ASP A 454 -21.13 -38.34 -18.97
CA ASP A 454 -21.57 -39.13 -20.12
C ASP A 454 -22.33 -40.40 -19.71
N SER A 455 -21.83 -41.11 -18.69
CA SER A 455 -22.48 -42.31 -18.17
C SER A 455 -23.84 -41.98 -17.56
N PHE A 456 -23.92 -40.87 -16.83
CA PHE A 456 -25.17 -40.43 -16.20
C PHE A 456 -26.20 -39.95 -17.21
N TYR A 457 -25.74 -39.25 -18.26
CA TYR A 457 -26.59 -38.82 -19.35
C TYR A 457 -27.17 -40.03 -20.12
N GLU A 458 -26.36 -41.06 -20.39
CA GLU A 458 -26.85 -42.30 -21.02
C GLU A 458 -27.92 -43.00 -20.18
N ILE A 459 -27.75 -43.05 -18.86
CA ILE A 459 -28.75 -43.60 -17.94
C ILE A 459 -30.03 -42.75 -17.97
N TYR A 460 -29.90 -41.43 -17.93
CA TYR A 460 -31.01 -40.48 -18.00
C TYR A 460 -31.85 -40.68 -19.27
N GLU A 461 -31.22 -40.76 -20.44
CA GLU A 461 -31.89 -41.01 -21.73
C GLU A 461 -32.53 -42.40 -21.79
N THR A 462 -31.82 -43.42 -21.28
CA THR A 462 -32.27 -44.81 -21.36
C THR A 462 -33.58 -45.01 -20.58
N LEU A 463 -33.78 -44.32 -19.45
CA LEU A 463 -34.98 -44.45 -18.63
C LEU A 463 -36.28 -44.16 -19.42
N ASP A 464 -36.38 -43.01 -20.10
CA ASP A 464 -37.57 -42.67 -20.86
C ASP A 464 -37.75 -43.57 -22.09
N SER A 465 -36.65 -43.93 -22.76
CA SER A 465 -36.70 -44.85 -23.90
C SER A 465 -37.21 -46.25 -23.50
N THR A 466 -36.75 -46.77 -22.37
CA THR A 466 -37.16 -48.08 -21.84
C THR A 466 -38.61 -48.04 -21.37
N TYR A 467 -39.03 -46.99 -20.67
CA TYR A 467 -40.44 -46.79 -20.28
C TYR A 467 -41.35 -46.71 -21.51
N THR A 468 -41.01 -45.89 -22.50
CA THR A 468 -41.79 -45.73 -23.74
C THR A 468 -41.84 -47.03 -24.53
N SER A 469 -40.74 -47.78 -24.57
CA SER A 469 -40.67 -49.10 -25.21
C SER A 469 -41.58 -50.12 -24.52
N ILE A 470 -41.67 -50.12 -23.18
CA ILE A 470 -42.61 -50.96 -22.44
C ILE A 470 -44.05 -50.63 -22.87
N LEU A 471 -44.43 -49.35 -22.82
CA LEU A 471 -45.79 -48.92 -23.16
C LEU A 471 -46.17 -49.23 -24.62
N SER A 472 -45.21 -49.07 -25.54
CA SER A 472 -45.44 -49.36 -26.96
C SER A 472 -45.60 -50.86 -27.21
N ASN A 473 -44.74 -51.68 -26.59
CA ASN A 473 -44.77 -53.14 -26.76
C ASN A 473 -46.02 -53.79 -26.16
N THR A 474 -46.62 -53.17 -25.14
CA THR A 474 -47.87 -53.64 -24.52
C THR A 474 -49.12 -53.03 -25.15
N GLY A 475 -48.97 -52.12 -26.12
CA GLY A 475 -50.07 -51.41 -26.76
C GLY A 475 -50.80 -50.43 -25.83
N LEU A 476 -50.16 -50.02 -24.73
CA LEU A 476 -50.77 -49.14 -23.71
C LEU A 476 -50.36 -47.68 -23.83
N LYS A 477 -49.42 -47.34 -24.73
CA LYS A 477 -48.90 -45.97 -24.89
C LYS A 477 -50.01 -44.94 -25.07
N GLU A 478 -50.85 -45.09 -26.09
CA GLU A 478 -51.95 -44.16 -26.37
C GLU A 478 -52.97 -44.09 -25.22
N ASN A 479 -53.15 -45.20 -24.48
CA ASN A 479 -54.11 -45.27 -23.37
C ASN A 479 -53.60 -44.51 -22.15
N ILE A 480 -52.31 -44.61 -21.84
CA ILE A 480 -51.68 -43.88 -20.74
C ILE A 480 -51.56 -42.39 -21.09
N ASP A 481 -51.21 -42.06 -22.33
CA ASP A 481 -51.17 -40.66 -22.78
C ASP A 481 -52.56 -40.01 -22.66
N TRP A 482 -53.61 -40.72 -23.08
CA TRP A 482 -55.00 -40.29 -22.89
C TRP A 482 -55.38 -40.12 -21.40
N LEU A 483 -54.98 -41.07 -20.55
CA LEU A 483 -55.29 -41.03 -19.12
C LEU A 483 -54.60 -39.85 -18.43
N ASN A 484 -53.32 -39.62 -18.74
CA ASN A 484 -52.55 -38.51 -18.19
C ASN A 484 -53.10 -37.14 -18.63
N ASP A 485 -53.48 -37.00 -19.90
CA ASP A 485 -54.09 -35.77 -20.44
C ASP A 485 -55.41 -35.43 -19.74
N LYS A 486 -56.22 -36.46 -19.44
CA LYS A 486 -57.51 -36.29 -18.76
C LYS A 486 -57.37 -36.02 -17.26
N LEU A 487 -56.46 -36.70 -16.57
CA LEU A 487 -56.29 -36.55 -15.13
C LEU A 487 -55.71 -35.19 -14.75
N GLN A 488 -54.82 -34.59 -15.59
CA GLN A 488 -54.16 -33.31 -15.29
C GLN A 488 -53.62 -33.22 -13.84
N SER A 489 -53.03 -34.32 -13.34
CA SER A 489 -52.54 -34.48 -11.96
C SER A 489 -53.60 -34.70 -10.86
N SER A 490 -54.85 -35.02 -11.21
CA SER A 490 -55.86 -35.55 -10.28
C SER A 490 -55.73 -37.07 -10.12
N ASP A 491 -56.12 -37.60 -8.96
CA ASP A 491 -56.23 -39.05 -8.70
C ASP A 491 -57.58 -39.62 -9.16
N GLU A 492 -58.56 -38.75 -9.41
CA GLU A 492 -59.91 -39.10 -9.83
C GLU A 492 -60.33 -38.28 -11.05
N LEU A 493 -61.03 -38.94 -11.98
CA LEU A 493 -61.59 -38.33 -13.19
C LEU A 493 -63.07 -38.66 -13.28
N GLU A 494 -63.92 -37.63 -13.36
CA GLU A 494 -65.31 -37.82 -13.77
C GLU A 494 -65.37 -38.08 -15.28
N LEU A 495 -65.75 -39.29 -15.67
CA LEU A 495 -65.88 -39.68 -17.06
C LEU A 495 -67.12 -39.03 -17.68
N THR A 496 -66.95 -38.34 -18.81
CA THR A 496 -68.08 -37.85 -19.60
C THR A 496 -68.68 -38.96 -20.46
N GLU A 497 -69.90 -38.75 -20.96
CA GLU A 497 -70.51 -39.67 -21.93
C GLU A 497 -69.66 -39.83 -23.21
N GLY A 498 -68.86 -38.82 -23.57
CA GLY A 498 -67.89 -38.91 -24.66
C GLY A 498 -66.71 -39.82 -24.36
N ASP A 499 -66.23 -39.84 -23.11
CA ASP A 499 -65.09 -40.67 -22.68
C ASP A 499 -65.47 -42.15 -22.60
N LEU A 500 -66.73 -42.44 -22.27
CA LEU A 500 -67.27 -43.80 -22.27
C LEU A 500 -67.36 -44.41 -23.68
N LYS A 501 -67.32 -43.60 -24.75
CA LYS A 501 -67.27 -44.09 -26.13
C LYS A 501 -65.92 -44.68 -26.52
N ASP A 502 -64.86 -44.32 -25.79
CA ASP A 502 -63.52 -44.90 -25.92
C ASP A 502 -63.38 -46.18 -25.05
N GLU A 503 -64.41 -47.05 -25.06
CA GLU A 503 -64.51 -48.26 -24.22
C GLU A 503 -63.23 -49.11 -24.27
N ALA A 504 -62.63 -49.26 -25.46
CA ALA A 504 -61.42 -50.05 -25.65
C ALA A 504 -60.23 -49.56 -24.80
N LYS A 505 -60.09 -48.24 -24.60
CA LYS A 505 -59.02 -47.66 -23.77
C LYS A 505 -59.27 -47.92 -22.29
N LEU A 506 -60.49 -47.70 -21.83
CA LEU A 506 -60.91 -47.95 -20.43
C LEU A 506 -60.75 -49.42 -20.06
N VAL A 507 -61.19 -50.34 -20.94
CA VAL A 507 -61.03 -51.80 -20.73
C VAL A 507 -59.56 -52.19 -20.67
N ALA A 508 -58.72 -51.64 -21.55
CA ALA A 508 -57.29 -51.94 -21.55
C ALA A 508 -56.59 -51.46 -20.26
N LEU A 509 -56.90 -50.26 -19.77
CA LEU A 509 -56.36 -49.71 -18.51
C LEU A 509 -56.85 -50.48 -17.27
N MET A 510 -58.14 -50.85 -17.23
CA MET A 510 -58.69 -51.69 -16.15
C MET A 510 -58.07 -53.08 -16.13
N LYS A 511 -57.82 -53.68 -17.31
CA LYS A 511 -57.22 -55.03 -17.42
C LYS A 511 -55.86 -55.11 -16.76
N VAL A 512 -55.08 -54.04 -16.81
CA VAL A 512 -53.76 -53.93 -16.16
C VAL A 512 -53.83 -53.30 -14.77
N ASN A 513 -55.03 -53.17 -14.18
CA ASN A 513 -55.27 -52.58 -12.87
C ASN A 513 -54.75 -51.14 -12.68
N LEU A 514 -54.64 -50.37 -13.77
CA LEU A 514 -54.21 -48.96 -13.67
C LEU A 514 -55.35 -48.02 -13.27
N ILE A 515 -56.60 -48.38 -13.54
CA ILE A 515 -57.78 -47.61 -13.15
C ILE A 515 -58.86 -48.50 -12.56
N LYS A 516 -59.76 -47.89 -11.78
CA LYS A 516 -61.01 -48.51 -11.33
C LYS A 516 -62.17 -47.56 -11.64
N VAL A 517 -63.19 -48.06 -12.33
CA VAL A 517 -64.41 -47.28 -12.62
C VAL A 517 -65.44 -47.56 -11.54
N THR A 518 -65.96 -46.51 -10.91
CA THR A 518 -67.03 -46.57 -9.91
C THR A 518 -68.24 -45.78 -10.41
N LEU A 519 -69.44 -46.30 -10.15
CA LEU A 519 -70.70 -45.63 -10.48
C LEU A 519 -71.26 -44.98 -9.20
N SER A 520 -71.30 -43.66 -9.16
CA SER A 520 -72.00 -42.90 -8.12
C SER A 520 -73.38 -42.47 -8.63
N LYS A 521 -74.41 -42.65 -7.80
CA LYS A 521 -75.76 -42.17 -8.10
C LYS A 521 -75.92 -40.82 -7.40
N ASN A 522 -75.93 -39.73 -8.17
CA ASN A 522 -76.31 -38.42 -7.62
C ASN A 522 -77.79 -38.47 -7.23
N ILE A 523 -78.07 -38.30 -5.94
CA ILE A 523 -79.42 -38.25 -5.36
C ILE A 523 -79.93 -36.82 -5.39
#